data_AF-A0AAN4VVB2-F1
#
_entry.id   AF-A0AAN4VVB2-F1
#
_cell.length_a   1.000
_cell.length_b   1.000
_cell.length_c   1.000
_cell.angle_alpha   90.00
_cell.angle_beta   90.00
_cell.angle_gamma   90.00
#
_symmetry.space_group_name_H-M   'P 1'
#
loop_
_entity.id
_entity.type
_entity.pdbx_description
1 polymer ?
#
loop_
_entity_poly.entity_id
_entity_poly.type
_entity_poly.pdbx_seq_one_letter_code
_entity_poly.pdbx_strand_id
1 'polypeptide(L)'
;MNRSSSLLILAIFSIFIFSCSRRNVGFRLVEKSDFQVDRLDFEYLSGKMKVNFHNGEKELGATVNLRMKADSIIWMSVTPGLGVEVARAQFTPESITILNKLKKEVYYLDYQQLSEKYKVALDFFVLQSILVGDLIEQQVDKDRVKRESNVFLLDQERAEMQYLSRVDPLSYRIQRTQAIQAKTGNTLTLEYSDFQEIKNKNKKKTTKENYKQEKKENKKAAKMNRKERKSDIFPFMNEIDVVFHPVSGGTLSTHVRVEFQKVDINEKKLSFPFKVTSRYVPK
;
A
#
# COMPACT_ATOMS: atom_id res chain seq x y z
N MET A 1 31.64 66.31 39.82
CA MET A 1 32.36 65.54 38.78
C MET A 1 31.94 64.08 38.90
N ASN A 2 31.69 63.41 37.76
CA ASN A 2 31.19 62.04 37.54
C ASN A 2 29.67 61.93 37.32
N ARG A 3 29.21 61.78 36.06
CA ARG A 3 29.22 60.57 35.19
C ARG A 3 28.25 59.53 35.78
N SER A 4 27.24 58.97 35.14
CA SER A 4 26.83 58.81 33.73
C SER A 4 25.49 58.05 33.78
N SER A 5 24.38 58.57 33.27
CA SER A 5 23.83 58.31 31.93
C SER A 5 24.37 57.05 31.22
N SER A 6 24.02 55.86 31.71
CA SER A 6 24.03 54.54 31.06
C SER A 6 23.81 53.52 32.19
N LEU A 7 22.78 52.72 32.28
CA LEU A 7 22.24 51.81 31.28
C LEU A 7 20.76 51.56 31.61
N LEU A 8 19.89 52.34 30.97
CA LEU A 8 18.44 52.11 30.90
C LEU A 8 18.08 51.02 29.87
N ILE A 9 18.99 50.08 29.61
CA ILE A 9 18.91 49.02 28.57
C ILE A 9 19.02 47.62 29.19
N LEU A 10 18.63 47.46 30.46
CA LEU A 10 18.54 46.14 31.10
C LEU A 10 17.14 45.79 31.63
N ALA A 11 16.11 46.48 31.11
CA ALA A 11 14.71 46.24 31.47
C ALA A 11 13.84 45.70 30.31
N ILE A 12 14.40 45.47 29.11
CA ILE A 12 13.63 45.00 27.93
C ILE A 12 13.92 43.52 27.59
N PHE A 13 14.89 42.87 28.23
CA PHE A 13 15.25 41.47 27.93
C PHE A 13 14.77 40.42 28.94
N SER A 14 13.88 40.79 29.87
CA SER A 14 13.33 39.89 30.90
C SER A 14 11.85 39.53 30.71
N ILE A 15 11.21 39.90 29.60
CA ILE A 15 9.79 39.61 29.30
C ILE A 15 9.63 38.66 28.08
N PHE A 16 10.38 37.57 28.02
CA PHE A 16 10.16 36.50 27.02
C PHE A 16 10.34 35.08 27.55
N ILE A 17 9.97 34.81 28.81
CA ILE A 17 9.96 33.43 29.37
C ILE A 17 8.60 32.96 29.88
N PHE A 18 7.50 33.57 29.46
CA PHE A 18 6.16 33.04 29.68
C PHE A 18 5.31 33.14 28.43
N SER A 19 5.43 32.15 27.54
CA SER A 19 4.29 31.56 26.83
C SER A 19 4.79 30.50 25.87
N CYS A 20 5.03 29.31 26.39
CA CYS A 20 4.83 28.12 25.60
C CYS A 20 3.62 27.43 26.22
N SER A 21 2.41 27.85 25.83
CA SER A 21 1.23 27.03 26.08
C SER A 21 1.51 25.71 25.36
N ARG A 22 1.92 24.67 26.10
CA ARG A 22 1.88 23.31 25.58
C ARG A 22 0.43 23.07 25.24
N ARG A 23 0.10 23.16 23.95
CA ARG A 23 -1.10 22.51 23.43
C ARG A 23 -0.84 21.04 23.69
N ASN A 24 -1.46 20.51 24.73
CA ASN A 24 -1.64 19.08 24.87
C ASN A 24 -2.35 18.64 23.58
N VAL A 25 -1.58 18.13 22.62
CA VAL A 25 -2.12 17.30 21.55
C VAL A 25 -2.60 16.08 22.31
N GLY A 26 -3.87 16.09 22.70
CA GLY A 26 -4.47 15.01 23.47
C GLY A 26 -4.24 13.73 22.68
N PHE A 27 -3.35 12.88 23.18
CA PHE A 27 -3.26 11.50 22.71
C PHE A 27 -4.57 10.85 23.13
N ARG A 28 -5.48 10.76 22.16
CA ARG A 28 -6.73 10.03 22.33
C ARG A 28 -6.37 8.55 22.23
N LEU A 29 -6.55 7.81 23.33
CA LEU A 29 -6.50 6.35 23.27
C LEU A 29 -7.60 5.92 22.31
N VAL A 30 -7.22 5.31 21.20
CA VAL A 30 -8.19 4.65 20.31
C VAL A 30 -8.55 3.35 21.02
N GLU A 31 -9.80 3.23 21.44
CA GLU A 31 -10.30 1.99 22.01
C GLU A 31 -10.21 0.88 20.96
N LYS A 32 -9.86 -0.34 21.40
CA LYS A 32 -9.68 -1.52 20.53
C LYS A 32 -10.86 -1.75 19.59
N SER A 33 -12.08 -1.41 20.02
CA SER A 33 -13.33 -1.58 19.27
C SER A 33 -13.47 -0.68 18.03
N ASP A 34 -12.73 0.43 17.95
CA ASP A 34 -12.85 1.41 16.86
C ASP A 34 -11.70 1.34 15.84
N PHE A 35 -10.68 0.52 16.09
CA PHE A 35 -9.54 0.39 15.18
C PHE A 35 -9.89 -0.47 13.96
N GLN A 36 -9.79 0.14 12.78
CA GLN A 36 -9.88 -0.52 11.49
C GLN A 36 -8.77 0.01 10.58
N VAL A 37 -8.05 -0.89 9.92
CA VAL A 37 -7.05 -0.51 8.92
C VAL A 37 -7.77 0.12 7.73
N ASP A 38 -7.29 1.27 7.27
CA ASP A 38 -7.87 1.94 6.12
C ASP A 38 -7.49 1.20 4.84
N ARG A 39 -8.44 1.10 3.90
CA ARG A 39 -8.30 0.41 2.61
C ARG A 39 -8.33 1.44 1.49
N LEU A 40 -7.58 1.19 0.42
CA LEU A 40 -7.70 1.99 -0.79
C LEU A 40 -9.01 1.65 -1.51
N ASP A 41 -9.93 2.61 -1.59
CA ASP A 41 -11.20 2.42 -2.32
C ASP A 41 -11.06 2.90 -3.77
N PHE A 42 -11.26 1.98 -4.73
CA PHE A 42 -11.23 2.27 -6.15
C PHE A 42 -12.05 1.26 -6.95
N GLU A 43 -12.72 1.70 -8.01
CA GLU A 43 -13.24 0.78 -9.03
C GLU A 43 -12.15 0.47 -10.08
N TYR A 44 -11.44 1.52 -10.52
CA TYR A 44 -10.38 1.44 -11.52
C TYR A 44 -9.12 2.17 -11.08
N LEU A 45 -7.98 1.48 -11.12
CA LEU A 45 -6.67 2.04 -10.81
C LEU A 45 -5.72 1.85 -12.00
N SER A 46 -4.92 2.86 -12.30
CA SER A 46 -3.84 2.75 -13.27
C SER A 46 -2.54 3.26 -12.68
N GLY A 47 -1.44 2.58 -12.98
CA GLY A 47 -0.12 2.97 -12.52
C GLY A 47 0.97 2.75 -13.56
N LYS A 48 2.07 3.47 -13.40
CA LYS A 48 3.35 3.17 -14.05
C LYS A 48 4.36 2.91 -12.95
N MET A 49 5.02 1.76 -12.99
CA MET A 49 5.95 1.34 -11.94
C MET A 49 7.26 0.85 -12.54
N LYS A 50 8.36 1.05 -11.82
CA LYS A 50 9.61 0.32 -12.01
C LYS A 50 9.59 -0.86 -11.04
N VAL A 51 9.89 -2.05 -11.56
CA VAL A 51 9.96 -3.28 -10.76
C VAL A 51 11.37 -3.84 -10.88
N ASN A 52 12.00 -4.05 -9.74
CA ASN A 52 13.26 -4.77 -9.62
C ASN A 52 13.01 -6.06 -8.87
N PHE A 53 13.41 -7.18 -9.45
CA PHE A 53 13.28 -8.53 -8.90
C PHE A 53 14.68 -9.10 -8.71
N HIS A 54 14.91 -9.73 -7.56
CA HIS A 54 16.12 -10.47 -7.27
C HIS A 54 15.79 -11.76 -6.50
N ASN A 55 16.35 -12.91 -6.87
CA ASN A 55 16.14 -14.17 -6.14
C ASN A 55 17.42 -14.98 -5.90
N GLY A 56 18.56 -14.30 -5.74
CA GLY A 56 19.88 -14.93 -5.62
C GLY A 56 20.49 -15.37 -6.96
N GLU A 57 19.68 -15.87 -7.89
CA GLU A 57 20.14 -16.33 -9.21
C GLU A 57 19.96 -15.30 -10.32
N LYS A 58 18.86 -14.55 -10.26
CA LYS A 58 18.46 -13.62 -11.31
C LYS A 58 18.20 -12.26 -10.72
N GLU A 59 18.65 -11.25 -11.43
CA GLU A 59 18.28 -9.87 -11.20
C GLU A 59 17.63 -9.31 -12.47
N LEU A 60 16.43 -8.76 -12.34
CA LEU A 60 15.63 -8.27 -13.46
C LEU A 60 15.00 -6.93 -13.10
N GLY A 61 15.21 -5.92 -13.95
CA GLY A 61 14.57 -4.62 -13.86
C GLY A 61 13.66 -4.37 -15.06
N ALA A 62 12.44 -3.86 -14.83
CA ALA A 62 11.52 -3.50 -15.92
C ALA A 62 10.61 -2.33 -15.54
N THR A 63 10.16 -1.59 -16.57
CA THR A 63 9.03 -0.68 -16.42
C THR A 63 7.74 -1.45 -16.69
N VAL A 64 6.75 -1.33 -15.81
CA VAL A 64 5.45 -1.99 -15.94
C VAL A 64 4.34 -0.95 -15.95
N ASN A 65 3.45 -1.04 -16.93
CA ASN A 65 2.18 -0.33 -16.91
C ASN A 65 1.13 -1.23 -16.27
N LEU A 66 0.55 -0.77 -15.16
CA LEU A 66 -0.47 -1.45 -14.36
C LEU A 66 -1.85 -0.88 -14.68
N ARG A 67 -2.84 -1.75 -14.82
CA ARG A 67 -4.27 -1.40 -14.81
C ARG A 67 -5.00 -2.40 -13.96
N MET A 68 -5.92 -1.93 -13.14
CA MET A 68 -6.72 -2.78 -12.26
C MET A 68 -8.19 -2.38 -12.36
N LYS A 69 -9.06 -3.39 -12.33
CA LYS A 69 -10.43 -3.23 -11.84
C LYS A 69 -10.49 -3.99 -10.53
N ALA A 70 -10.92 -3.33 -9.46
CA ALA A 70 -10.98 -3.95 -8.14
C ALA A 70 -11.74 -5.28 -8.19
N ASP A 71 -11.19 -6.27 -7.48
CA ASP A 71 -11.77 -7.59 -7.26
C ASP A 71 -12.07 -8.38 -8.55
N SER A 72 -11.45 -8.00 -9.68
CA SER A 72 -11.80 -8.56 -10.98
C SER A 72 -10.62 -8.80 -11.91
N ILE A 73 -9.74 -7.81 -12.11
CA ILE A 73 -8.62 -7.98 -13.03
C ILE A 73 -7.44 -7.10 -12.65
N ILE A 74 -6.25 -7.70 -12.68
CA ILE A 74 -4.96 -7.01 -12.67
C ILE A 74 -4.33 -7.27 -14.04
N TRP A 75 -3.98 -6.20 -14.74
CA TRP A 75 -3.39 -6.24 -16.05
C TRP A 75 -2.05 -5.51 -16.02
N MET A 76 -1.03 -6.15 -16.55
CA MET A 76 0.34 -5.63 -16.57
C MET A 76 0.94 -5.74 -17.96
N SER A 77 1.59 -4.67 -18.40
CA SER A 77 2.39 -4.63 -19.62
C SER A 77 3.82 -4.29 -19.27
N VAL A 78 4.74 -5.19 -19.58
CA VAL A 78 6.15 -5.13 -19.19
C VAL A 78 7.00 -4.63 -20.35
N THR A 79 7.81 -3.61 -20.09
CA THR A 79 8.71 -2.96 -21.04
C THR A 79 10.07 -2.73 -20.37
N PRO A 80 11.08 -3.57 -20.62
CA PRO A 80 12.44 -3.32 -20.19
C PRO A 80 13.02 -2.15 -21.02
N GLY A 81 13.63 -1.17 -20.35
CA GLY A 81 14.24 -0.03 -21.02
C GLY A 81 13.27 0.82 -21.86
N LEU A 82 13.69 1.20 -23.09
CA LEU A 82 13.06 2.25 -23.91
C LEU A 82 12.32 1.73 -25.16
N GLY A 83 11.34 0.83 -25.00
CA GLY A 83 10.12 1.03 -25.82
C GLY A 83 9.37 -0.15 -26.42
N VAL A 84 9.82 -1.41 -26.27
CA VAL A 84 9.06 -2.57 -26.81
C VAL A 84 8.48 -3.43 -25.68
N GLU A 85 7.18 -3.71 -25.76
CA GLU A 85 6.51 -4.62 -24.82
C GLU A 85 6.98 -6.06 -25.02
N VAL A 86 7.63 -6.61 -23.99
CA VAL A 86 8.21 -7.97 -24.02
C VAL A 86 7.32 -9.00 -23.37
N ALA A 87 6.45 -8.57 -22.45
CA ALA A 87 5.51 -9.44 -21.80
C ALA A 87 4.23 -8.70 -21.43
N ARG A 88 3.13 -9.46 -21.36
CA ARG A 88 1.84 -8.99 -20.87
C ARG A 88 1.25 -10.04 -19.95
N ALA A 89 0.76 -9.64 -18.81
CA ALA A 89 0.14 -10.54 -17.85
C ALA A 89 -1.27 -10.05 -17.52
N GLN A 90 -2.17 -11.01 -17.34
CA GLN A 90 -3.51 -10.81 -16.84
C GLN A 90 -3.72 -11.77 -15.67
N PHE A 91 -4.20 -11.23 -14.56
CA PHE A 91 -4.59 -11.97 -13.37
C PHE A 91 -6.06 -11.69 -13.13
N THR A 92 -6.81 -12.73 -12.85
CA THR A 92 -8.25 -12.75 -12.52
C THR A 92 -8.42 -13.64 -11.29
N PRO A 93 -9.53 -13.56 -10.54
CA PRO A 93 -9.77 -14.46 -9.42
C PRO A 93 -9.59 -15.95 -9.75
N GLU A 94 -9.85 -16.33 -11.00
CA GLU A 94 -9.86 -17.72 -11.45
C GLU A 94 -8.53 -18.17 -12.05
N SER A 95 -7.75 -17.27 -12.66
CA SER A 95 -6.58 -17.67 -13.45
C SER A 95 -5.54 -16.56 -13.65
N ILE A 96 -4.36 -17.00 -14.08
CA ILE A 96 -3.26 -16.15 -14.52
C ILE A 96 -2.93 -16.52 -15.97
N THR A 97 -2.82 -15.52 -16.84
CA THR A 97 -2.32 -15.71 -18.21
C THR A 97 -1.16 -14.77 -18.48
N ILE A 98 -0.03 -15.31 -18.94
CA ILE A 98 1.18 -14.55 -19.25
C ILE A 98 1.55 -14.79 -20.71
N LEU A 99 1.61 -13.71 -21.48
CA LEU A 99 2.13 -13.68 -22.84
C LEU A 99 3.58 -13.24 -22.81
N ASN A 100 4.48 -14.14 -23.18
CA ASN A 100 5.88 -13.81 -23.48
C ASN A 100 5.99 -13.44 -24.96
N LYS A 101 6.06 -12.13 -25.25
CA LYS A 101 6.10 -11.62 -26.61
C LYS A 101 7.43 -11.84 -27.32
N LEU A 102 8.52 -11.92 -26.57
CA LEU A 102 9.86 -12.20 -27.10
C LEU A 102 9.95 -13.64 -27.61
N LYS A 103 9.54 -14.60 -26.78
CA LYS A 103 9.59 -16.02 -27.12
C LYS A 103 8.38 -16.53 -27.90
N LYS A 104 7.34 -15.69 -28.03
CA LYS A 104 6.04 -16.07 -28.63
C LYS A 104 5.41 -17.26 -27.89
N GLU A 105 5.42 -17.21 -26.57
CA GLU A 105 4.85 -18.24 -25.71
C GLU A 105 3.68 -17.67 -24.90
N VAL A 106 2.72 -18.54 -24.57
CA VAL A 106 1.66 -18.26 -23.61
C VAL A 106 1.75 -19.24 -22.46
N TYR A 107 1.61 -18.74 -21.24
CA TYR A 107 1.51 -19.55 -20.03
C TYR A 107 0.13 -19.33 -19.43
N TYR A 108 -0.60 -20.42 -19.22
CA TYR A 108 -1.81 -20.45 -18.41
C TYR A 108 -1.43 -21.07 -17.07
N LEU A 109 -1.63 -20.32 -16.00
CA LEU A 109 -1.26 -20.71 -14.65
C LEU A 109 -2.46 -20.54 -13.73
N ASP A 110 -2.48 -21.34 -12.66
CA ASP A 110 -3.35 -21.10 -11.52
C ASP A 110 -2.55 -20.53 -10.32
N TYR A 111 -3.28 -20.15 -9.28
CA TYR A 111 -2.70 -19.62 -8.05
C TYR A 111 -2.02 -20.68 -7.18
N GLN A 112 -2.38 -21.95 -7.35
CA GLN A 112 -1.71 -23.05 -6.65
C GLN A 112 -0.26 -23.18 -7.14
N GLN A 113 -0.04 -23.18 -8.45
CA GLN A 113 1.29 -23.21 -9.05
C GLN A 113 2.15 -22.02 -8.61
N LEU A 114 1.55 -20.82 -8.49
CA LEU A 114 2.24 -19.64 -7.99
C LEU A 114 2.62 -19.80 -6.50
N SER A 115 1.68 -20.29 -5.70
CA SER A 115 1.87 -20.53 -4.28
C SER A 115 2.95 -21.59 -4.03
N GLU A 116 2.98 -22.65 -4.82
CA GLU A 116 3.99 -23.70 -4.74
C GLU A 116 5.37 -23.19 -5.15
N LYS A 117 5.45 -22.30 -6.13
CA LYS A 117 6.71 -21.72 -6.60
C LYS A 117 7.33 -20.77 -5.57
N TYR A 118 6.52 -19.88 -5.01
CA TYR A 118 6.99 -18.86 -4.06
C TYR A 118 6.84 -19.27 -2.60
N LYS A 119 6.26 -20.44 -2.32
CA LYS A 119 6.09 -21.01 -0.98
C LYS A 119 5.29 -20.10 -0.03
N VAL A 120 4.38 -19.33 -0.60
CA VAL A 120 3.46 -18.41 0.08
C VAL A 120 2.06 -18.69 -0.46
N ALA A 121 1.04 -18.68 0.40
CA ALA A 121 -0.35 -18.79 -0.06
C ALA A 121 -0.73 -17.50 -0.81
N LEU A 122 -0.84 -17.59 -2.13
CA LEU A 122 -1.14 -16.49 -3.02
C LEU A 122 -2.46 -16.76 -3.74
N ASP A 123 -3.36 -15.79 -3.72
CA ASP A 123 -4.52 -15.72 -4.59
C ASP A 123 -4.60 -14.34 -5.25
N PHE A 124 -5.66 -14.09 -6.03
CA PHE A 124 -5.89 -12.79 -6.66
C PHE A 124 -5.97 -11.64 -5.64
N PHE A 125 -6.68 -11.83 -4.54
CA PHE A 125 -6.96 -10.79 -3.55
C PHE A 125 -5.70 -10.44 -2.76
N VAL A 126 -4.88 -11.43 -2.41
CA VAL A 126 -3.57 -11.23 -1.80
C VAL A 126 -2.67 -10.42 -2.73
N LEU A 127 -2.58 -10.78 -4.03
CA LEU A 127 -1.79 -10.00 -4.99
C LEU A 127 -2.31 -8.57 -5.14
N GLN A 128 -3.63 -8.39 -5.19
CA GLN A 128 -4.25 -7.06 -5.23
C GLN A 128 -3.86 -6.24 -4.00
N SER A 129 -4.05 -6.78 -2.79
CA SER A 129 -3.71 -6.12 -1.53
C SER A 129 -2.23 -5.75 -1.44
N ILE A 130 -1.34 -6.66 -1.86
CA ILE A 130 0.10 -6.40 -1.88
C ILE A 130 0.44 -5.20 -2.74
N LEU A 131 -0.15 -5.09 -3.94
CA LEU A 131 0.14 -4.01 -4.88
C LEU A 131 -0.34 -2.64 -4.38
N VAL A 132 -1.45 -2.58 -3.65
CA VAL A 132 -2.06 -1.32 -3.20
C VAL A 132 -1.76 -0.96 -1.74
N GLY A 133 -1.09 -1.84 -1.00
CA GLY A 133 -0.75 -1.61 0.41
C GLY A 133 -1.91 -1.82 1.38
N ASP A 134 -2.79 -2.77 1.07
CA ASP A 134 -3.93 -3.14 1.93
C ASP A 134 -3.64 -4.42 2.73
N LEU A 135 -4.50 -4.72 3.70
CA LEU A 135 -4.43 -5.97 4.44
C LEU A 135 -4.59 -7.15 3.47
N ILE A 136 -3.71 -8.14 3.60
CA ILE A 136 -3.82 -9.42 2.90
C ILE A 136 -4.83 -10.35 3.58
N GLU A 137 -5.03 -10.20 4.89
CA GLU A 137 -6.04 -10.92 5.67
C GLU A 137 -7.09 -9.95 6.23
N GLN A 138 -8.37 -10.23 5.97
CA GLN A 138 -9.44 -9.38 6.49
C GLN A 138 -9.44 -9.36 8.02
N GLN A 139 -9.63 -8.17 8.59
CA GLN A 139 -9.73 -7.99 10.03
C GLN A 139 -11.05 -8.59 10.55
N VAL A 140 -10.98 -9.35 11.64
CA VAL A 140 -12.15 -9.93 12.34
C VAL A 140 -12.04 -9.70 13.84
N ASP A 141 -13.15 -9.88 14.58
CA ASP A 141 -13.24 -9.53 16.01
C ASP A 141 -12.20 -10.23 16.91
N LYS A 142 -11.74 -11.41 16.52
CA LYS A 142 -10.73 -12.19 17.27
C LYS A 142 -9.31 -11.61 17.14
N ASP A 143 -9.07 -10.73 16.17
CA ASP A 143 -7.75 -10.16 15.93
C ASP A 143 -7.31 -9.26 17.09
N ARG A 144 -6.00 -9.23 17.34
CA ARG A 144 -5.41 -8.49 18.45
C ARG A 144 -4.86 -7.18 17.94
N VAL A 145 -5.26 -6.08 18.58
CA VAL A 145 -4.73 -4.75 18.28
C VAL A 145 -4.06 -4.22 19.53
N LYS A 146 -2.80 -3.83 19.40
CA LYS A 146 -2.05 -3.13 20.44
C LYS A 146 -1.69 -1.75 19.91
N ARG A 147 -2.07 -0.71 20.66
CA ARG A 147 -1.60 0.65 20.38
C ARG A 147 -0.31 0.91 21.14
N GLU A 148 0.74 1.29 20.42
CA GLU A 148 1.98 1.86 20.96
C GLU A 148 2.05 3.36 20.58
N SER A 149 2.99 4.11 21.17
CA SER A 149 3.03 5.57 21.07
C SER A 149 2.94 6.10 19.62
N ASN A 150 3.59 5.42 18.67
CA ASN A 150 3.72 5.83 17.27
C ASN A 150 3.24 4.78 16.26
N VAL A 151 2.59 3.69 16.69
CA VAL A 151 2.18 2.61 15.79
C VAL A 151 1.00 1.82 16.37
N PHE A 152 0.12 1.33 15.51
CA PHE A 152 -0.79 0.23 15.84
C PHE A 152 -0.17 -1.09 15.38
N LEU A 153 -0.14 -2.08 16.25
CA LEU A 153 0.21 -3.45 15.91
C LEU A 153 -1.08 -4.25 15.78
N LEU A 154 -1.39 -4.71 14.57
CA LEU A 154 -2.46 -5.65 14.29
C LEU A 154 -1.84 -7.04 14.15
N ASP A 155 -2.29 -7.96 14.99
CA ASP A 155 -1.82 -9.33 15.06
C ASP A 155 -2.99 -10.27 14.73
N GLN A 156 -2.79 -11.07 13.69
CA GLN A 156 -3.80 -11.95 13.11
C GLN A 156 -3.23 -13.35 12.97
N GLU A 157 -4.06 -14.35 13.28
CA GLU A 157 -3.75 -15.76 13.09
C GLU A 157 -4.77 -16.38 12.12
N ARG A 158 -4.27 -17.00 11.05
CA ARG A 158 -5.08 -17.68 10.03
C ARG A 158 -4.40 -18.98 9.65
N ALA A 159 -5.09 -20.11 9.84
CA ALA A 159 -4.52 -21.43 9.64
C ALA A 159 -3.14 -21.56 10.32
N GLU A 160 -2.07 -21.82 9.55
CA GLU A 160 -0.70 -22.03 10.05
C GLU A 160 0.19 -20.77 9.91
N MET A 161 -0.44 -19.60 9.73
CA MET A 161 0.24 -18.33 9.48
C MET A 161 -0.05 -17.33 10.60
N GLN A 162 1.01 -16.67 11.07
CA GLN A 162 0.94 -15.50 11.94
C GLN A 162 1.26 -14.25 11.15
N TYR A 163 0.43 -13.22 11.28
CA TYR A 163 0.58 -11.94 10.60
C TYR A 163 0.71 -10.82 11.62
N LEU A 164 1.79 -10.05 11.53
CA LEU A 164 1.99 -8.84 12.31
C LEU A 164 2.07 -7.63 11.38
N SER A 165 1.02 -6.80 11.38
CA SER A 165 0.96 -5.55 10.62
C SER A 165 1.22 -4.34 11.52
N ARG A 166 2.14 -3.49 11.09
CA ARG A 166 2.41 -2.17 11.66
C ARG A 166 1.62 -1.14 10.87
N VAL A 167 0.73 -0.43 11.55
CA VAL A 167 -0.23 0.49 10.94
C VAL A 167 0.02 1.90 11.48
N ASP A 168 0.13 2.85 10.57
CA ASP A 168 0.36 4.25 10.90
C ASP A 168 -0.87 4.83 11.63
N PRO A 169 -0.70 5.46 12.81
CA PRO A 169 -1.84 5.90 13.61
C PRO A 169 -2.54 7.17 13.09
N LEU A 170 -1.98 7.85 12.08
CA LEU A 170 -2.56 9.07 11.50
C LEU A 170 -3.38 8.75 10.25
N SER A 171 -2.81 7.94 9.36
CA SER A 171 -3.40 7.54 8.08
C SER A 171 -4.15 6.21 8.16
N TYR A 172 -3.90 5.39 9.17
CA TYR A 172 -4.42 4.02 9.29
C TYR A 172 -4.00 3.11 8.12
N ARG A 173 -2.99 3.49 7.34
CA ARG A 173 -2.38 2.67 6.29
C ARG A 173 -1.29 1.77 6.87
N ILE A 174 -1.11 0.61 6.25
CA ILE A 174 -0.10 -0.38 6.65
C ILE A 174 1.27 0.14 6.23
N GLN A 175 2.22 0.20 7.16
CA GLN A 175 3.63 0.49 6.85
C GLN A 175 4.43 -0.80 6.63
N ARG A 176 4.08 -1.87 7.33
CA ARG A 176 4.73 -3.17 7.21
C ARG A 176 3.79 -4.30 7.59
N THR A 177 3.87 -5.43 6.91
CA THR A 177 3.26 -6.71 7.31
C THR A 177 4.32 -7.79 7.28
N GLN A 178 4.46 -8.53 8.37
CA GLN A 178 5.26 -9.75 8.40
C GLN A 178 4.33 -10.95 8.59
N ALA A 179 4.32 -11.87 7.63
CA ALA A 179 3.62 -13.14 7.71
C ALA A 179 4.65 -14.26 7.91
N ILE A 180 4.46 -15.10 8.92
CA ILE A 180 5.37 -16.20 9.26
C ILE A 180 4.58 -17.51 9.29
N GLN A 181 5.08 -18.52 8.58
CA GLN A 181 4.52 -19.87 8.61
C GLN A 181 5.06 -20.64 9.82
N ALA A 182 4.17 -21.08 10.71
CA ALA A 182 4.55 -21.66 12.00
C ALA A 182 5.43 -22.91 11.90
N LYS A 183 5.19 -23.76 10.88
CA LYS A 183 5.88 -25.06 10.73
C LYS A 183 7.26 -24.96 10.10
N THR A 184 7.45 -24.02 9.18
CA THR A 184 8.65 -23.96 8.32
C THR A 184 9.52 -22.75 8.63
N GLY A 185 8.98 -21.75 9.33
CA GLY A 185 9.63 -20.45 9.49
C GLY A 185 9.67 -19.62 8.21
N ASN A 186 9.02 -20.04 7.12
CA ASN A 186 8.95 -19.26 5.88
C ASN A 186 8.31 -17.91 6.18
N THR A 187 8.85 -16.85 5.59
CA THR A 187 8.36 -15.50 5.82
C THR A 187 8.00 -14.79 4.52
N LEU A 188 6.92 -14.01 4.59
CA LEU A 188 6.61 -12.93 3.65
C LEU A 188 6.69 -11.62 4.44
N THR A 189 7.55 -10.70 4.02
CA THR A 189 7.59 -9.35 4.55
C THR A 189 7.17 -8.38 3.45
N LEU A 190 6.21 -7.53 3.77
CA LEU A 190 5.72 -6.45 2.92
C LEU A 190 6.07 -5.15 3.63
N GLU A 191 6.76 -4.24 2.95
CA GLU A 191 7.03 -2.89 3.44
C GLU A 191 6.51 -1.85 2.47
N TYR A 192 5.90 -0.81 3.02
CA TYR A 192 5.28 0.26 2.27
C TYR A 192 5.83 1.59 2.75
N SER A 193 6.29 2.41 1.80
CA SER A 193 6.87 3.72 2.09
C SER A 193 6.54 4.72 1.00
N ASP A 194 7.00 5.96 1.19
CA ASP A 194 6.70 7.09 0.30
C ASP A 194 5.19 7.28 0.08
N PHE A 195 4.44 7.35 1.18
CA PHE A 195 3.00 7.56 1.13
C PHE A 195 2.65 8.96 0.64
N GLN A 196 1.85 9.03 -0.41
CA GLN A 196 1.41 10.28 -1.02
C GLN A 196 -0.09 10.26 -1.27
N GLU A 197 -0.71 11.43 -1.25
CA GLU A 197 -2.09 11.58 -1.72
C GLU A 197 -2.12 11.44 -3.25
N ILE A 198 -2.93 10.50 -3.75
CA ILE A 198 -3.12 10.28 -5.19
C ILE A 198 -4.37 10.97 -5.71
N LYS A 199 -4.37 11.28 -7.00
CA LYS A 199 -5.52 11.91 -7.64
C LYS A 199 -6.68 10.94 -7.69
N ASN A 200 -7.68 11.20 -6.85
CA ASN A 200 -8.97 10.53 -6.93
C ASN A 200 -9.91 11.34 -7.84
N LYS A 201 -10.06 10.89 -9.08
CA LYS A 201 -10.94 11.57 -10.03
C LYS A 201 -12.41 11.44 -9.63
N ASN A 202 -12.80 10.42 -8.85
CA ASN A 202 -14.20 10.16 -8.44
C ASN A 202 -14.76 11.22 -7.48
N LYS A 203 -13.91 12.06 -6.86
CA LYS A 203 -14.37 13.15 -6.00
C LYS A 203 -14.88 14.30 -6.87
N LYS A 204 -16.21 14.40 -7.00
CA LYS A 204 -16.89 15.58 -7.56
C LYS A 204 -16.24 16.86 -6.98
N LYS A 205 -15.82 17.79 -7.83
CA LYS A 205 -15.39 19.13 -7.42
C LYS A 205 -16.55 19.79 -6.66
N THR A 206 -16.47 19.86 -5.34
CA THR A 206 -17.46 20.60 -4.55
C THR A 206 -17.32 22.09 -4.86
N THR A 207 -18.29 22.67 -5.57
CA THR A 207 -18.35 24.10 -5.86
C THR A 207 -18.55 24.90 -4.57
N LYS A 208 -18.00 26.13 -4.50
CA LYS A 208 -18.03 27.02 -3.31
C LYS A 208 -19.44 27.29 -2.74
N GLU A 209 -20.50 27.05 -3.50
CA GLU A 209 -21.89 27.21 -3.07
C GLU A 209 -22.39 26.05 -2.19
N ASN A 210 -22.00 24.81 -2.45
CA ASN A 210 -22.34 23.66 -1.60
C ASN A 210 -21.70 23.77 -0.20
N TYR A 211 -20.51 24.37 -0.13
CA TYR A 211 -19.78 24.59 1.13
C TYR A 211 -20.51 25.55 2.10
N LYS A 212 -21.34 26.48 1.59
CA LYS A 212 -22.10 27.43 2.42
C LYS A 212 -23.41 26.83 2.95
N GLN A 213 -24.04 25.91 2.22
CA GLN A 213 -25.24 25.19 2.67
C GLN A 213 -24.89 24.10 3.71
N GLU A 214 -23.84 23.32 3.48
CA GLU A 214 -23.39 22.27 4.43
C GLU A 214 -22.99 22.83 5.80
N LYS A 215 -22.53 24.10 5.88
CA LYS A 215 -22.13 24.75 7.13
C LYS A 215 -23.33 25.24 7.97
N LYS A 216 -24.50 25.44 7.36
CA LYS A 216 -25.73 25.84 8.07
C LYS A 216 -26.50 24.64 8.63
N GLU A 217 -26.45 23.47 7.98
CA GLU A 217 -27.10 22.24 8.48
C GLU A 217 -26.25 21.49 9.53
N ASN A 218 -24.91 21.57 9.48
CA ASN A 218 -24.03 20.75 10.35
C ASN A 218 -23.69 21.33 11.74
N LYS A 219 -24.37 22.37 12.24
CA LYS A 219 -24.11 22.87 13.60
C LYS A 219 -24.62 21.93 14.72
N LYS A 220 -25.43 20.92 14.41
CA LYS A 220 -25.90 19.88 15.37
C LYS A 220 -25.26 18.50 15.19
N ALA A 221 -24.45 18.27 14.14
CA ALA A 221 -23.74 17.00 13.88
C ALA A 221 -22.29 16.98 14.43
N ALA A 222 -21.93 17.94 15.28
CA ALA A 222 -20.56 18.22 15.71
C ALA A 222 -19.97 17.22 16.75
N LYS A 223 -20.53 16.00 16.89
CA LYS A 223 -19.96 14.94 17.75
C LYS A 223 -19.62 13.63 17.05
N MET A 224 -19.72 13.56 15.72
CA MET A 224 -19.19 12.41 14.98
C MET A 224 -18.56 12.88 13.67
N ASN A 225 -17.51 13.70 13.79
CA ASN A 225 -16.57 13.95 12.71
C ASN A 225 -15.77 12.67 12.43
N ARG A 226 -16.44 11.71 11.79
CA ARG A 226 -15.91 10.67 10.90
C ARG A 226 -15.45 11.29 9.55
N LYS A 227 -15.26 12.62 9.54
CA LYS A 227 -15.15 13.49 8.38
C LYS A 227 -13.78 13.27 7.75
N GLU A 228 -13.82 12.63 6.58
CA GLU A 228 -12.73 12.47 5.62
C GLU A 228 -11.55 11.63 6.13
N ARG A 229 -11.76 10.30 6.25
CA ARG A 229 -10.63 9.38 6.10
C ARG A 229 -9.97 9.69 4.75
N LYS A 230 -8.66 9.97 4.76
CA LYS A 230 -7.88 10.24 3.57
C LYS A 230 -7.70 8.94 2.76
N SER A 231 -8.78 8.44 2.17
CA SER A 231 -8.86 7.20 1.38
C SER A 231 -7.96 7.19 0.14
N ASP A 232 -7.27 8.29 -0.14
CA ASP A 232 -6.44 8.49 -1.32
C ASP A 232 -4.95 8.48 -0.97
N ILE A 233 -4.55 8.03 0.23
CA ILE A 233 -3.14 7.84 0.59
C ILE A 233 -2.64 6.50 0.02
N PHE A 234 -1.63 6.55 -0.83
CA PHE A 234 -1.08 5.40 -1.55
C PHE A 234 0.44 5.30 -1.33
N PRO A 235 1.01 4.10 -1.13
CA PRO A 235 2.46 3.91 -1.05
C PRO A 235 3.11 3.96 -2.43
N PHE A 236 4.06 4.87 -2.66
CA PHE A 236 4.78 4.91 -3.93
C PHE A 236 5.95 3.91 -3.98
N MET A 237 6.28 3.28 -2.85
CA MET A 237 7.32 2.27 -2.78
C MET A 237 6.85 1.06 -1.97
N ASN A 238 6.88 -0.12 -2.61
CA ASN A 238 6.57 -1.40 -1.98
C ASN A 238 7.81 -2.30 -2.07
N GLU A 239 8.22 -2.87 -0.95
CA GLU A 239 9.25 -3.91 -0.90
C GLU A 239 8.61 -5.22 -0.42
N ILE A 240 8.88 -6.30 -1.15
CA ILE A 240 8.30 -7.61 -0.94
C ILE A 240 9.45 -8.60 -0.81
N ASP A 241 9.64 -9.13 0.39
CA ASP A 241 10.63 -10.14 0.69
C ASP A 241 9.95 -11.46 1.01
N VAL A 242 10.35 -12.50 0.29
CA VAL A 242 9.96 -13.88 0.58
C VAL A 242 11.21 -14.64 0.98
N VAL A 243 11.21 -15.21 2.18
CA VAL A 243 12.30 -16.06 2.67
C VAL A 243 11.76 -17.46 2.91
N PHE A 244 12.36 -18.43 2.23
CA PHE A 244 12.03 -19.84 2.31
C PHE A 244 13.19 -20.62 2.91
N HIS A 245 12.87 -21.55 3.81
CA HIS A 245 13.84 -22.45 4.44
C HIS A 245 13.59 -23.89 3.96
N PRO A 246 14.33 -24.37 2.94
CA PRO A 246 14.18 -25.74 2.44
C PRO A 246 14.56 -26.78 3.50
N VAL A 247 13.89 -27.94 3.45
CA VAL A 247 14.25 -29.10 4.30
C VAL A 247 15.66 -29.62 4.00
N SER A 248 16.13 -29.44 2.75
CA SER A 248 17.51 -29.77 2.35
C SER A 248 18.58 -28.88 2.99
N GLY A 249 18.18 -27.85 3.75
CA GLY A 249 19.06 -26.83 4.30
C GLY A 249 19.25 -25.63 3.38
N GLY A 250 19.83 -24.56 3.95
CA GLY A 250 20.01 -23.26 3.29
C GLY A 250 18.81 -22.33 3.43
N THR A 251 18.88 -21.19 2.74
CA THR A 251 17.81 -20.19 2.67
C THR A 251 17.70 -19.70 1.24
N LEU A 252 16.48 -19.70 0.71
CA LEU A 252 16.18 -19.06 -0.57
C LEU A 252 15.43 -17.77 -0.29
N SER A 253 15.88 -16.66 -0.87
CA SER A 253 15.23 -15.37 -0.75
C SER A 253 14.78 -14.87 -2.12
N THR A 254 13.65 -14.19 -2.15
CA THR A 254 13.18 -13.41 -3.29
C THR A 254 12.84 -12.01 -2.79
N HIS A 255 13.48 -11.01 -3.36
CA HIS A 255 13.23 -9.60 -3.10
C HIS A 255 12.61 -8.96 -4.34
N VAL A 256 11.48 -8.26 -4.17
CA VAL A 256 10.82 -7.48 -5.22
C VAL A 256 10.60 -6.07 -4.71
N ARG A 257 11.19 -5.11 -5.41
CA ARG A 257 10.98 -3.69 -5.19
C ARG A 257 10.10 -3.11 -6.28
N VAL A 258 9.02 -2.46 -5.89
CA VAL A 258 8.08 -1.77 -6.78
C VAL A 258 8.10 -0.29 -6.45
N GLU A 259 8.57 0.52 -7.39
CA GLU A 259 8.56 1.99 -7.30
C GLU A 259 7.52 2.52 -8.29
N PHE A 260 6.42 3.07 -7.78
CA PHE A 260 5.43 3.73 -8.60
C PHE A 260 5.96 5.10 -9.05
N GLN A 261 5.96 5.34 -10.35
CA GLN A 261 6.24 6.65 -10.92
C GLN A 261 4.98 7.51 -11.00
N LYS A 262 3.81 6.86 -11.08
CA LYS A 262 2.50 7.50 -11.19
C LYS A 262 1.40 6.52 -10.81
N VAL A 263 0.38 6.99 -10.09
CA VAL A 263 -0.85 6.27 -9.78
C VAL A 263 -2.05 7.20 -9.92
N ASP A 264 -3.14 6.72 -10.54
CA ASP A 264 -4.40 7.44 -10.67
C ASP A 264 -5.57 6.49 -10.34
N ILE A 265 -6.53 6.96 -9.52
CA ILE A 265 -7.87 6.36 -9.44
C ILE A 265 -8.71 6.98 -10.55
N ASN A 266 -9.34 6.15 -11.38
CA ASN A 266 -10.00 6.56 -12.61
C ASN A 266 -11.53 6.46 -12.48
N GLU A 267 -12.23 7.53 -12.85
CA GLU A 267 -13.70 7.54 -13.02
C GLU A 267 -14.14 6.74 -14.24
N LYS A 268 -13.34 6.80 -15.31
CA LYS A 268 -13.67 6.15 -16.57
C LYS A 268 -13.19 4.70 -16.53
N LYS A 269 -14.05 3.81 -17.01
CA LYS A 269 -13.73 2.42 -17.27
C LYS A 269 -12.43 2.29 -18.04
N LEU A 270 -11.51 1.49 -17.50
CA LEU A 270 -10.26 1.15 -18.17
C LEU A 270 -10.48 0.01 -19.17
N SER A 271 -9.63 -0.02 -20.20
CA SER A 271 -9.52 -1.15 -21.12
C SER A 271 -8.41 -2.10 -20.66
N PHE A 272 -8.65 -3.40 -20.84
CA PHE A 272 -7.73 -4.47 -20.47
C PHE A 272 -7.43 -5.33 -21.71
N PRO A 273 -6.75 -4.79 -22.74
CA PRO A 273 -6.55 -5.51 -23.99
C PRO A 273 -5.67 -6.73 -23.76
N PHE A 274 -6.20 -7.91 -24.04
CA PHE A 274 -5.46 -9.17 -23.95
C PHE A 274 -5.98 -10.13 -25.02
N LYS A 275 -5.16 -10.41 -26.05
CA LYS A 275 -5.53 -11.32 -27.13
C LYS A 275 -4.39 -12.30 -27.35
N VAL A 276 -4.64 -13.56 -27.03
CA VAL A 276 -3.77 -14.68 -27.43
C VAL A 276 -4.09 -14.97 -28.89
N THR A 277 -3.09 -14.91 -29.76
CA THR A 277 -3.23 -15.21 -31.19
C THR A 277 -2.53 -16.53 -31.50
N SER A 278 -2.88 -17.19 -32.60
CA SER A 278 -2.34 -18.51 -32.98
C SER A 278 -0.81 -18.58 -33.01
N ARG A 279 -0.13 -17.46 -33.27
CA ARG A 279 1.34 -17.31 -33.20
C ARG A 279 1.95 -17.56 -31.81
N TYR A 280 1.16 -17.70 -30.76
CA TYR A 280 1.61 -17.97 -29.37
C TYR A 280 1.26 -19.38 -28.88
N VAL A 281 0.45 -20.11 -29.64
CA VAL A 281 0.03 -21.48 -29.30
C VAL A 281 0.99 -22.42 -30.02
N PRO A 282 1.69 -23.34 -29.30
CA PRO A 282 2.51 -24.36 -29.95
C PRO A 282 1.64 -25.14 -30.96
N LYS A 283 2.17 -25.36 -32.17
CA LYS A 283 1.53 -26.23 -33.17
C LYS A 283 1.67 -27.70 -32.77
#